data_AF-A0A3D5RQ38-F1
#
_entry.id   AF-A0A3D5RQ38-F1
#
_cell.length_a   1.000
_cell.length_b   1.000
_cell.length_c   1.000
_cell.angle_alpha   90.00
_cell.angle_beta   90.00
_cell.angle_gamma   90.00
#
_symmetry.space_group_name_H-M   'P 1'
#
loop_
_entity.id
_entity.type
_entity.pdbx_description
1 polymer ?
#
loop_
_entity_poly.entity_id
_entity_poly.type
_entity_poly.pdbx_seq_one_letter_code
_entity_poly.pdbx_strand_id
1 'polypeptide(L)'
;YTMPRADNSPSIDFNYTEVPTTRNALGIKGAGEAGTIGATPAVANAVADALSIINADHIDMPFTPLKVWQAIQSAKNHALR
;
A
#
# COMPACT_ATOMS: atom_id res chain seq x y z
N TYR A 1 -10.84 12.24 -9.24
CA TYR A 1 -10.81 11.12 -8.28
C TYR A 1 -10.61 9.83 -9.07
N THR A 2 -9.63 9.01 -8.71
CA THR A 2 -9.39 7.75 -9.41
C THR A 2 -10.36 6.69 -8.91
N MET A 3 -11.26 6.23 -9.78
CA MET A 3 -12.07 5.03 -9.53
C MET A 3 -11.32 3.83 -10.11
N PRO A 4 -11.07 2.76 -9.33
CA PRO A 4 -10.48 1.55 -9.86
C PRO A 4 -11.39 0.93 -10.92
N ARG A 5 -10.78 0.41 -11.98
CA ARG A 5 -11.37 -0.33 -13.08
C ARG A 5 -10.73 -1.71 -13.15
N ALA A 6 -11.36 -2.64 -13.84
CA ALA A 6 -10.88 -4.02 -13.91
C ALA A 6 -9.45 -4.13 -14.48
N ASP A 7 -9.06 -3.24 -15.38
CA ASP A 7 -7.75 -3.21 -16.04
C ASP A 7 -6.64 -2.55 -15.21
N ASN A 8 -6.99 -1.75 -14.19
CA ASN A 8 -6.02 -1.08 -13.32
C ASN A 8 -6.04 -1.57 -11.87
N SER A 9 -6.83 -2.60 -11.58
CA SER A 9 -6.82 -3.28 -10.28
C SER A 9 -5.83 -4.45 -10.32
N PRO A 10 -5.04 -4.68 -9.26
CA PRO A 10 -4.20 -5.86 -9.18
C PRO A 10 -5.06 -7.11 -9.02
N SER A 11 -4.52 -8.26 -9.43
CA SER A 11 -5.07 -9.55 -9.01
C SER A 11 -4.95 -9.69 -7.49
N ILE A 12 -5.99 -10.24 -6.85
CA ILE A 12 -6.05 -10.41 -5.39
C ILE A 12 -5.88 -11.89 -5.08
N ASP A 13 -4.83 -12.21 -4.32
CA ASP A 13 -4.70 -13.50 -3.64
C ASP A 13 -5.24 -13.38 -2.21
N PHE A 14 -5.85 -14.44 -1.70
CA PHE A 14 -6.56 -14.43 -0.42
C PHE A 14 -6.21 -15.65 0.42
N ASN A 15 -5.83 -15.40 1.67
CA ASN A 15 -5.65 -16.42 2.68
C ASN A 15 -6.19 -15.92 4.02
N TYR A 16 -6.56 -16.84 4.91
CA TYR A 16 -7.08 -16.51 6.22
C TYR A 16 -6.69 -17.55 7.27
N THR A 17 -6.77 -17.14 8.54
CA THR A 17 -6.60 -18.03 9.69
C THR A 17 -7.73 -17.78 10.66
N GLU A 18 -8.35 -18.85 11.14
CA GLU A 18 -9.49 -18.75 12.04
C GLU A 18 -9.04 -18.63 13.49
N VAL A 19 -9.45 -17.53 14.13
CA VAL A 19 -9.31 -17.34 15.58
C VAL A 19 -10.66 -16.88 16.11
N PRO A 20 -11.50 -17.79 16.64
CA PRO A 20 -12.83 -17.45 17.15
C PRO A 20 -12.78 -16.39 18.26
N THR A 21 -13.84 -15.61 18.39
CA THR A 21 -14.00 -14.67 19.52
C THR A 21 -14.86 -15.25 20.63
N THR A 22 -14.54 -14.94 21.89
CA THR A 22 -15.38 -15.28 23.05
C THR A 22 -16.48 -14.23 23.30
N ARG A 23 -16.53 -13.17 22.49
CA ARG A 23 -17.39 -11.99 22.72
C ARG A 23 -18.82 -12.12 22.22
N ASN A 24 -19.13 -13.13 21.41
CA ASN A 24 -20.48 -13.41 20.95
C ASN A 24 -20.69 -14.93 20.81
N ALA A 25 -21.94 -15.36 20.89
CA ALA A 25 -22.31 -16.79 20.87
C ALA A 25 -21.93 -17.53 19.58
N LEU A 26 -21.70 -16.78 18.49
CA LEU A 26 -21.37 -17.34 17.18
C LEU A 26 -19.86 -17.45 16.94
N GLY A 27 -19.02 -16.86 17.80
CA GLY A 27 -17.57 -16.88 17.62
C GLY A 27 -17.05 -16.03 16.45
N ILE A 28 -17.89 -15.20 15.82
CA ILE A 28 -17.57 -14.47 14.58
C ILE A 28 -17.00 -13.06 14.83
N LYS A 29 -16.14 -12.60 13.92
CA LYS A 29 -15.57 -11.23 13.92
C LYS A 29 -15.94 -10.52 12.63
N GLY A 30 -16.12 -9.20 12.69
CA GLY A 30 -16.28 -8.38 11.49
C GLY A 30 -14.96 -8.26 10.73
N ALA A 31 -15.01 -8.33 9.40
CA ALA A 31 -13.84 -8.25 8.52
C ALA A 31 -14.04 -7.34 7.29
N GLY A 32 -15.19 -6.66 7.17
CA GLY A 32 -15.55 -5.88 5.97
C GLY A 32 -14.55 -4.77 5.61
N GLU A 33 -13.83 -4.24 6.59
CA GLU A 33 -12.83 -3.18 6.40
C GLU A 33 -11.39 -3.71 6.45
N ALA A 34 -11.18 -4.98 6.79
CA ALA A 34 -9.84 -5.54 7.04
C ALA A 34 -8.92 -5.39 5.81
N GLY A 35 -9.47 -5.61 4.61
CA GLY A 35 -8.76 -5.39 3.36
C GLY A 35 -8.39 -3.92 3.14
N THR A 36 -9.35 -3.00 3.31
CA THR A 36 -9.13 -1.55 3.09
C THR A 36 -8.11 -0.96 4.07
N ILE A 37 -8.20 -1.37 5.34
CA ILE A 37 -7.28 -0.93 6.40
C ILE A 37 -5.85 -1.41 6.10
N GLY A 38 -5.68 -2.67 5.71
CA GLY A 38 -4.37 -3.27 5.44
C GLY A 38 -3.77 -2.85 4.09
N ALA A 39 -4.59 -2.65 3.06
CA ALA A 39 -4.12 -2.39 1.69
C ALA A 39 -3.34 -1.07 1.58
N THR A 40 -3.83 0.00 2.22
CA THR A 40 -3.20 1.32 2.14
C THR A 40 -1.75 1.33 2.65
N PRO A 41 -1.45 0.88 3.89
CA PRO A 41 -0.07 0.81 4.37
C PRO A 41 0.76 -0.24 3.64
N ALA A 42 0.17 -1.35 3.18
CA ALA A 42 0.90 -2.35 2.39
C ALA A 42 1.47 -1.75 1.10
N VAL A 43 0.65 -0.99 0.35
CA VAL A 43 1.10 -0.30 -0.87
C VAL A 43 2.10 0.81 -0.55
N ALA A 44 1.87 1.59 0.51
CA ALA A 44 2.79 2.65 0.92
C ALA A 44 4.19 2.11 1.27
N ASN A 45 4.24 1.03 2.05
CA ASN A 45 5.50 0.39 2.41
C ASN A 45 6.20 -0.21 1.20
N ALA A 46 5.46 -0.80 0.24
CA ALA A 46 6.04 -1.32 -1.00
C ALA A 46 6.69 -0.22 -1.86
N VAL A 47 6.07 0.95 -1.95
CA VAL A 47 6.65 2.11 -2.66
C VAL A 47 7.90 2.62 -1.94
N ALA A 48 7.84 2.76 -0.61
CA ALA A 48 8.98 3.20 0.19
C ALA A 48 10.18 2.23 0.07
N ASP A 49 9.92 0.92 0.20
CA ASP A 49 10.91 -0.14 0.06
C ASP A 49 11.60 -0.08 -1.31
N ALA A 50 10.83 0.03 -2.41
CA ALA A 50 11.35 0.12 -3.77
C ALA A 50 12.24 1.35 -4.01
N LEU A 51 12.02 2.45 -3.29
CA LEU A 51 12.76 3.70 -3.45
C LEU A 51 13.87 3.89 -2.41
N SER A 52 13.92 3.06 -1.38
CA SER A 52 14.96 3.09 -0.34
C SER A 52 16.38 2.96 -0.91
N ILE A 53 16.55 2.16 -1.97
CA ILE A 53 17.84 1.94 -2.65
C ILE A 53 18.45 3.21 -3.26
N ILE A 54 17.65 4.26 -3.45
CA ILE A 54 18.08 5.56 -3.96
C ILE A 54 17.86 6.69 -2.93
N ASN A 55 17.59 6.37 -1.66
CA ASN A 55 17.27 7.33 -0.59
C ASN A 55 16.08 8.24 -0.94
N ALA A 56 15.05 7.69 -1.60
CA ALA A 56 13.82 8.40 -1.99
C ALA A 56 12.56 7.76 -1.39
N ASP A 57 12.70 7.11 -0.23
CA ASP A 57 11.67 6.32 0.46
C ASP A 57 10.56 7.15 1.11
N HIS A 58 10.75 8.47 1.26
CA HIS A 58 9.74 9.37 1.81
C HIS A 58 8.94 10.09 0.72
N ILE A 59 7.71 9.61 0.46
CA ILE A 59 6.74 10.24 -0.46
C ILE A 59 5.36 10.29 0.20
N ASP A 60 4.73 11.46 0.19
CA ASP A 60 3.34 11.60 0.64
C ASP A 60 2.35 11.00 -0.36
N MET A 61 1.38 10.24 0.16
CA MET A 61 0.22 9.81 -0.61
C MET A 61 -0.55 10.99 -1.25
N PRO A 62 -1.25 10.78 -2.37
CA PRO A 62 -1.27 9.55 -3.18
C PRO A 62 0.00 9.39 -4.03
N PHE A 63 0.44 8.15 -4.24
CA PHE A 63 1.62 7.79 -5.05
C PHE A 63 1.34 7.90 -6.55
N THR A 64 1.08 9.11 -7.05
CA THR A 64 0.88 9.32 -8.48
C THR A 64 2.18 9.08 -9.26
N PRO A 65 2.12 8.67 -10.54
CA PRO A 65 3.32 8.51 -11.36
C PRO A 65 4.21 9.76 -11.38
N LEU A 66 3.62 10.96 -11.35
CA LEU A 66 4.36 12.22 -11.30
C LEU A 66 5.14 12.39 -9.99
N LYS A 67 4.53 12.12 -8.82
CA LYS A 67 5.23 12.22 -7.53
C LYS A 67 6.39 11.22 -7.44
N VAL A 68 6.17 9.99 -7.89
CA VAL A 68 7.21 8.95 -7.93
C VAL A 68 8.35 9.37 -8.85
N TRP A 69 8.04 9.86 -10.05
CA TRP A 69 9.05 10.37 -10.99
C TRP A 69 9.83 11.55 -10.39
N GLN A 70 9.16 12.51 -9.75
CA GLN A 70 9.82 13.65 -9.09
C GLN A 70 10.78 13.20 -7.98
N ALA A 71 10.38 12.23 -7.16
CA ALA A 71 11.23 11.67 -6.11
C ALA A 71 12.49 11.03 -6.69
N ILE A 72 12.34 10.22 -7.75
CA ILE A 72 13.48 9.60 -8.46
C ILE A 72 14.43 10.67 -9.04
N GLN A 73 13.89 11.72 -9.66
CA GLN A 73 14.70 12.78 -10.24
C GLN A 73 15.43 13.62 -9.18
N SER A 74 14.77 13.92 -8.06
CA SER A 74 15.41 14.60 -6.93
C SER A 74 16.58 13.78 -6.38
N ALA A 75 16.39 12.48 -6.15
CA ALA A 75 17.44 11.59 -5.67
C ALA A 75 18.67 11.56 -6.60
N LYS A 76 18.47 11.50 -7.92
CA LYS A 76 19.57 11.59 -8.90
C LYS A 76 20.35 12.89 -8.80
N ASN A 77 19.65 14.02 -8.63
CA ASN A 77 20.30 15.33 -8.50
C ASN A 77 21.10 15.46 -7.20
N HIS A 78 20.66 14.80 -6.12
CA HIS A 78 21.41 14.75 -4.86
C HIS A 78 22.67 13.88 -4.98
N ALA A 79 22.65 12.79 -5.75
CA ALA A 79 23.82 11.94 -5.95
C ALA A 79 24.92 12.57 -6.83
N LEU A 80 24.58 13.57 -7.65
CA LEU A 80 25.51 14.31 -8.52
C LEU A 80 26.15 15.54 -7.86
N ARG A 81 25.72 15.88 -6.63
CA ARG A 81 26.28 16.96 -5.81
C ARG A 81 27.23 16.37 -4.77
#